data_AF-A0A9Q3HYM9-F1
#
_entry.id   AF-A0A9Q3HYM9-F1
#
_cell.length_a   1.000
_cell.length_b   1.000
_cell.length_c   1.000
_cell.angle_alpha   90.00
_cell.angle_beta   90.00
_cell.angle_gamma   90.00
#
_symmetry.space_group_name_H-M   'P 1'
#
loop_
_entity.id
_entity.type
_entity.pdbx_description
1 polymer ?
#
loop_
_entity_poly.entity_id
_entity_poly.type
_entity_poly.pdbx_seq_one_letter_code
_entity_poly.pdbx_strand_id
1 'polypeptide(L)'
;MALSALSLSVVWLYLAVLALSKLPPLGKICYSYTYGNTSAATCNGEICPYGCSWPYITISNCKVLGSFSSPENSPKICHLGFWKKDDSTSICQTKSTTYQCTGKPSGFAVCTGCEMKGGLK
;
A
#
# COMPACT_ATOMS: atom_id res chain seq x y z
N MET A 1 -4.41 62.52 0.23
CA MET A 1 -3.47 61.42 -0.12
C MET A 1 -3.39 60.47 1.07
N ALA A 2 -3.17 59.18 0.81
CA ALA A 2 -2.91 58.09 1.77
C ALA A 2 -4.13 57.43 2.46
N LEU A 3 -4.83 56.55 1.72
CA LEU A 3 -5.75 55.54 2.28
C LEU A 3 -5.76 54.32 1.33
N SER A 4 -4.61 53.66 1.11
CA SER A 4 -4.54 52.54 0.15
C SER A 4 -3.27 51.68 0.27
N ALA A 5 -2.86 51.30 1.47
CA ALA A 5 -1.67 50.43 1.63
C ALA A 5 -1.80 49.34 2.71
N LEU A 6 -2.75 49.45 3.64
CA LEU A 6 -2.84 48.54 4.80
C LEU A 6 -3.75 47.32 4.59
N SER A 7 -4.53 47.26 3.49
CA SER A 7 -5.48 46.17 3.23
C SER A 7 -4.91 44.98 2.45
N LEU A 8 -3.76 45.13 1.78
CA LEU A 8 -3.17 44.10 0.92
C LEU A 8 -2.30 43.08 1.67
N SER A 9 -1.71 43.46 2.81
CA SER A 9 -0.82 42.59 3.60
C SER A 9 -1.56 41.52 4.39
N VAL A 10 -2.79 41.81 4.83
CA VAL A 10 -3.61 40.88 5.63
C VAL A 10 -4.08 39.70 4.76
N VAL A 11 -4.45 39.96 3.50
CA VAL A 11 -4.92 38.92 2.57
C VAL A 11 -3.82 37.89 2.24
N TRP A 12 -2.56 38.33 2.16
CA TRP A 12 -1.42 37.43 1.93
C TRP A 12 -1.13 36.49 3.11
N LEU A 13 -1.33 36.95 4.35
CA LEU A 13 -1.16 36.11 5.54
C LEU A 13 -2.25 35.03 5.65
N TYR A 14 -3.49 35.31 5.24
CA TYR A 14 -4.56 34.30 5.24
C TYR A 14 -4.35 33.19 4.19
N LEU A 15 -3.78 33.52 3.02
CA LEU A 15 -3.48 32.53 1.97
C LEU A 15 -2.34 31.57 2.36
N ALA A 16 -1.36 32.02 3.16
CA ALA A 16 -0.25 31.17 3.61
C ALA A 16 -0.69 30.11 4.65
N VAL A 17 -1.70 30.41 5.47
CA VAL A 17 -2.15 29.50 6.55
C VAL A 17 -3.00 28.33 6.00
N LEU A 18 -3.70 28.51 4.88
CA LEU A 18 -4.51 27.45 4.25
C LEU A 18 -3.68 26.38 3.52
N ALA A 19 -2.38 26.61 3.30
CA ALA A 19 -1.51 25.66 2.61
C ALA A 19 -0.89 24.58 3.52
N LEU A 20 -1.10 24.64 4.85
CA LEU A 20 -0.31 23.86 5.82
C LEU A 20 -0.95 22.56 6.33
N SER A 21 -2.11 22.13 5.82
CA SER A 21 -2.89 21.07 6.52
C SER A 21 -2.83 19.66 5.95
N LYS A 22 -2.01 19.35 4.94
CA LYS A 22 -1.92 17.98 4.41
C LYS A 22 -0.55 17.38 4.70
N LEU A 23 -0.34 16.97 5.96
CA LEU A 23 0.72 16.00 6.24
C LEU A 23 0.44 14.77 5.36
N PRO A 24 1.45 14.26 4.62
CA PRO A 24 1.26 13.04 3.86
C PRO A 24 0.80 11.92 4.80
N PRO A 25 -0.20 11.12 4.41
CA PRO A 25 -0.69 10.04 5.25
C PRO A 25 0.46 9.12 5.63
N LEU A 26 0.53 8.76 6.91
CA LEU A 26 1.59 7.88 7.43
C LEU A 26 1.63 6.58 6.63
N GLY A 27 2.82 6.25 6.10
CA GLY A 27 3.07 4.99 5.43
C GLY A 27 3.26 3.87 6.45
N LYS A 28 2.53 2.77 6.29
CA LYS A 28 2.59 1.58 7.13
C LYS A 28 3.29 0.45 6.39
N ILE A 29 4.19 -0.24 7.08
CA ILE A 29 4.90 -1.41 6.57
C ILE A 29 4.01 -2.65 6.71
N CYS A 30 3.84 -3.36 5.60
CA CYS A 30 2.91 -4.48 5.46
C CYS A 30 3.65 -5.72 5.00
N TYR A 31 3.55 -6.79 5.79
CA TYR A 31 4.05 -8.11 5.43
C TYR A 31 2.96 -9.01 4.85
N SER A 32 1.71 -8.57 4.95
CA SER A 32 0.55 -9.16 4.30
C SER A 32 -0.34 -8.04 3.78
N TYR A 33 -0.75 -8.12 2.53
CA TYR A 33 -1.64 -7.15 1.91
C TYR A 33 -2.47 -7.75 0.78
N THR A 34 -3.61 -7.12 0.50
CA THR A 34 -4.48 -7.46 -0.64
C THR A 34 -4.94 -6.19 -1.33
N TYR A 35 -5.28 -6.30 -2.61
CA TYR A 35 -5.76 -5.18 -3.43
C TYR A 35 -4.85 -3.95 -3.42
N GLY A 36 -3.53 -4.15 -3.38
CA GLY A 36 -2.51 -3.11 -3.17
C GLY A 36 -2.55 -1.96 -4.18
N ASN A 37 -3.14 -2.15 -5.37
CA ASN A 37 -3.29 -1.10 -6.38
C ASN A 37 -4.65 -0.37 -6.34
N THR A 38 -5.48 -0.61 -5.32
CA THR A 38 -6.82 -0.04 -5.21
C THR A 38 -6.99 0.78 -3.94
N SER A 39 -8.08 1.56 -3.88
CA SER A 39 -8.52 2.25 -2.66
C SER A 39 -9.17 1.32 -1.63
N ALA A 40 -9.22 0.01 -1.89
CA ALA A 40 -9.63 -1.00 -0.92
C ALA A 40 -8.45 -1.87 -0.47
N ALA A 41 -7.21 -1.37 -0.65
CA ALA A 41 -6.03 -2.11 -0.22
C ALA A 41 -6.13 -2.42 1.26
N THR A 42 -5.80 -3.66 1.62
CA THR A 42 -5.77 -4.07 3.02
C THR A 42 -4.32 -4.35 3.42
N CYS A 43 -3.87 -3.83 4.55
CA CYS A 43 -2.54 -4.07 5.12
C CYS A 43 -2.68 -4.65 6.52
N ASN A 44 -2.20 -5.88 6.76
CA ASN A 44 -2.28 -6.54 8.06
C ASN A 44 -3.68 -6.47 8.73
N GLY A 45 -4.76 -6.42 7.93
CA GLY A 45 -6.15 -6.30 8.39
C GLY A 45 -6.75 -4.88 8.43
N GLU A 46 -5.97 -3.84 8.16
CA GLU A 46 -6.42 -2.44 8.07
C GLU A 46 -6.70 -2.04 6.63
N ILE A 47 -7.65 -1.11 6.41
CA ILE A 47 -7.93 -0.58 5.08
C ILE A 47 -7.09 0.65 4.82
N CYS A 48 -6.37 0.64 3.69
CA CYS A 48 -5.52 1.71 3.22
C CYS A 48 -6.12 2.29 1.92
N PRO A 49 -6.89 3.41 2.00
CA PRO A 49 -7.62 3.95 0.87
C PRO A 49 -6.73 4.57 -0.22
N TYR A 50 -5.45 4.80 0.09
CA TYR A 50 -4.47 5.30 -0.86
C TYR A 50 -3.64 4.18 -1.50
N GLY A 51 -3.95 2.92 -1.19
CA GLY A 51 -3.26 1.77 -1.76
C GLY A 51 -1.90 1.49 -1.11
N CYS A 52 -1.16 0.60 -1.76
CA CYS A 52 0.17 0.16 -1.42
C CYS A 52 1.12 0.48 -2.57
N SER A 53 2.26 1.06 -2.23
CA SER A 53 3.30 1.46 -3.16
C SER A 53 4.60 0.71 -2.90
N TRP A 54 5.51 0.79 -3.87
CA TRP A 54 6.83 0.17 -3.82
C TRP A 54 7.58 0.57 -2.54
N PRO A 55 8.30 -0.34 -1.86
CA PRO A 55 8.64 -1.72 -2.26
C PRO A 55 7.48 -2.72 -2.25
N TYR A 56 7.68 -3.89 -2.87
CA TYR A 56 6.73 -5.01 -2.83
C TYR A 56 7.42 -6.29 -2.36
N ILE A 57 6.62 -7.24 -1.89
CA ILE A 57 7.13 -8.56 -1.51
C ILE A 57 7.51 -9.35 -2.76
N THR A 58 8.67 -10.00 -2.69
CA THR A 58 9.15 -10.93 -3.70
C THR A 58 9.31 -12.33 -3.12
N ILE A 59 8.95 -13.35 -3.89
CA ILE A 59 8.95 -14.75 -3.44
C ILE A 59 9.27 -15.68 -4.62
N SER A 60 10.02 -16.75 -4.36
CA SER A 60 10.41 -17.76 -5.35
C SER A 60 9.63 -19.07 -5.17
N ASN A 61 9.90 -20.05 -6.04
CA ASN A 61 9.25 -21.38 -6.04
C ASN A 61 7.73 -21.26 -6.16
N CYS A 62 7.30 -20.53 -7.19
CA CYS A 62 5.91 -20.19 -7.42
C CYS A 62 5.31 -21.02 -8.55
N LYS A 63 4.11 -21.55 -8.36
CA LYS A 63 3.28 -22.14 -9.43
C LYS A 63 1.97 -21.37 -9.54
N VAL A 64 1.38 -21.33 -10.74
CA VAL A 64 0.07 -20.70 -10.93
C VAL A 64 -0.97 -21.46 -10.09
N LEU A 65 -1.75 -20.72 -9.31
CA LEU A 65 -2.78 -21.31 -8.46
C LEU A 65 -3.81 -22.04 -9.33
N GLY A 66 -4.03 -23.33 -9.06
CA GLY A 66 -4.93 -24.18 -9.87
C GLY A 66 -4.29 -24.81 -11.12
N SER A 67 -3.01 -24.56 -11.38
CA SER A 67 -2.27 -25.23 -12.45
C SER A 67 -1.47 -26.43 -11.91
N PHE A 68 -1.34 -27.47 -12.74
CA PHE A 68 -0.47 -28.63 -12.50
C PHE A 68 0.99 -28.40 -12.93
N SER A 69 1.33 -27.19 -13.37
CA SER A 69 2.70 -26.82 -13.74
C SER A 69 3.66 -26.95 -12.55
N SER A 70 4.87 -27.44 -12.81
CA SER A 70 5.97 -27.42 -11.85
C SER A 70 6.25 -26.00 -11.34
N PRO A 71 6.64 -25.84 -10.06
CA PRO A 71 6.99 -24.55 -9.51
C PRO A 71 8.20 -23.96 -10.24
N GLU A 72 8.07 -22.69 -10.62
CA GLU A 72 9.15 -21.93 -11.22
C GLU A 72 10.02 -21.32 -10.10
N ASN A 73 11.33 -21.50 -10.18
CA ASN A 73 12.25 -20.98 -9.17
C ASN A 73 12.55 -19.48 -9.34
N SER A 74 12.00 -18.83 -10.37
CA SER A 74 12.22 -17.40 -10.55
C SER A 74 11.44 -16.58 -9.49
N PRO A 75 12.02 -15.49 -8.97
CA PRO A 75 11.34 -14.63 -8.03
C PRO A 75 10.18 -13.90 -8.72
N LYS A 76 9.00 -13.93 -8.10
CA LYS A 76 7.81 -13.19 -8.53
C LYS A 76 7.57 -12.02 -7.58
N ILE A 77 7.19 -10.88 -8.13
CA ILE A 77 6.88 -9.65 -7.39
C ILE A 77 5.36 -9.54 -7.22
N CYS A 78 4.90 -9.53 -5.96
CA CYS A 78 3.49 -9.59 -5.61
C CYS A 78 2.84 -8.21 -5.61
N HIS A 79 2.62 -7.63 -6.79
CA HIS A 79 2.13 -6.25 -6.92
C HIS A 79 0.74 -6.00 -6.33
N LEU A 80 -0.15 -6.99 -6.42
CA LEU A 80 -1.56 -6.82 -6.03
C LEU A 80 -1.84 -7.31 -4.61
N GLY A 81 -1.09 -8.29 -4.13
CA GLY A 81 -1.32 -8.84 -2.81
C GLY A 81 -0.36 -9.97 -2.47
N PHE A 82 -0.10 -10.12 -1.18
CA PHE A 82 0.66 -11.22 -0.62
C PHE A 82 0.08 -11.60 0.73
N TRP A 83 -0.11 -12.89 0.98
CA TRP A 83 -0.48 -13.40 2.29
C TRP A 83 0.01 -14.84 2.48
N LYS A 84 0.26 -15.22 3.74
CA LYS A 84 0.53 -16.62 4.07
C LYS A 84 -0.79 -17.38 4.12
N LYS A 85 -0.82 -18.54 3.47
CA LYS A 85 -1.95 -19.48 3.56
C LYS A 85 -1.74 -20.45 4.72
N ASP A 86 -0.53 -21.01 4.80
CA ASP A 86 -0.08 -21.99 5.79
C ASP A 86 1.40 -21.68 6.14
N ASP A 87 2.01 -22.42 7.07
CA ASP A 87 3.42 -22.20 7.48
C ASP A 87 4.44 -22.33 6.33
N SER A 88 4.14 -23.19 5.36
CA SER A 88 5.01 -23.49 4.21
C SER A 88 4.54 -22.88 2.90
N THR A 89 3.34 -22.31 2.86
CA THR A 89 2.69 -21.88 1.61
C THR A 89 2.22 -20.44 1.72
N SER A 90 2.59 -19.64 0.72
CA SER A 90 2.15 -18.26 0.56
C SER A 90 1.42 -18.08 -0.77
N ILE A 91 0.53 -17.10 -0.82
CA ILE A 91 -0.13 -16.66 -2.05
C ILE A 91 0.46 -15.32 -2.47
N CYS A 92 0.85 -15.22 -3.74
CA CYS A 92 1.40 -14.04 -4.36
C CYS A 92 0.52 -13.64 -5.53
N GLN A 93 -0.14 -12.50 -5.43
CA GLN A 93 -0.98 -11.96 -6.48
C GLN A 93 -0.20 -10.92 -7.29
N THR A 94 -0.05 -11.20 -8.58
CA THR A 94 0.58 -10.31 -9.56
C THR A 94 -0.48 -9.66 -10.43
N LYS A 95 -0.09 -8.72 -11.31
CA LYS A 95 -1.02 -8.08 -12.25
C LYS A 95 -1.69 -9.07 -13.20
N SER A 96 -1.00 -10.15 -13.54
CA SER A 96 -1.45 -11.11 -14.57
C SER A 96 -2.14 -12.33 -13.99
N THR A 97 -1.68 -12.81 -12.84
CA THR A 97 -2.17 -14.06 -12.24
C THR A 97 -1.85 -14.19 -10.76
N THR A 98 -2.44 -15.19 -10.12
CA THR A 98 -2.21 -15.55 -8.73
C THR A 98 -1.33 -16.79 -8.65
N TYR A 99 -0.25 -16.71 -7.88
CA TYR A 99 0.68 -17.81 -7.66
C TYR A 99 0.55 -18.36 -6.25
N GLN A 100 0.71 -19.66 -6.12
CA GLN A 100 1.01 -20.35 -4.87
C GLN A 100 2.51 -20.60 -4.80
N CYS A 101 3.16 -20.12 -3.76
CA CYS A 101 4.60 -20.17 -3.62
C CYS A 101 5.01 -20.84 -2.30
N THR A 102 6.10 -21.59 -2.32
CA THR A 102 6.67 -22.24 -1.13
C THR A 102 8.04 -21.68 -0.72
N GLY A 103 8.57 -20.73 -1.51
CA GLY A 103 9.82 -20.05 -1.19
C GLY A 103 9.69 -19.09 -0.01
N LYS A 104 10.84 -18.66 0.52
CA LYS A 104 10.87 -17.64 1.57
C LYS A 104 10.55 -16.27 0.97
N PRO A 105 9.52 -15.55 1.45
CA PRO A 105 9.26 -14.19 0.99
C PRO A 105 10.35 -13.23 1.47
N SER A 106 10.61 -12.19 0.69
CA SER A 106 11.53 -11.11 1.02
C SER A 106 10.93 -9.75 0.65
N GLY A 107 11.28 -8.72 1.42
CA GLY A 107 10.73 -7.37 1.26
C GLY A 107 9.47 -7.12 2.08
N PHE A 108 8.81 -6.01 1.78
CA PHE A 108 7.59 -5.52 2.41
C PHE A 108 6.86 -4.61 1.43
N ALA A 109 5.59 -4.33 1.71
CA ALA A 109 4.86 -3.25 1.05
C ALA A 109 4.69 -2.05 1.97
N VAL A 110 4.61 -0.86 1.39
CA VAL A 110 4.27 0.36 2.13
C VAL A 110 2.90 0.84 1.68
N CYS A 111 1.92 0.77 2.58
CA CYS A 111 0.56 1.23 2.31
C CYS A 111 0.26 2.51 3.08
N THR A 112 -0.52 3.42 2.49
CA THR A 112 -0.72 4.76 3.06
C THR A 112 -2.16 4.99 3.49
N GLY A 113 -2.32 5.74 4.60
CA GLY A 113 -3.62 6.06 5.20
C GLY A 113 -4.35 4.85 5.76
N CYS A 114 -3.61 3.84 6.21
CA CYS A 114 -4.19 2.63 6.78
C CYS A 114 -4.93 2.94 8.08
N GLU A 115 -6.19 2.55 8.15
CA GLU A 115 -7.06 2.73 9.31
C GLU A 115 -7.68 1.37 9.71
N MET A 116 -7.80 1.15 11.02
CA MET A 116 -8.51 -0.02 11.54
C MET A 116 -9.98 0.08 11.18
N LYS A 117 -10.50 -0.96 10.53
CA LYS A 117 -11.94 -1.13 10.32
C LYS A 117 -12.60 -1.42 11.68
N GLY A 118 -12.94 -0.38 12.45
CA GLY A 118 -13.62 -0.54 13.74
C GLY A 118 -13.18 0.37 14.88
N GLY A 119 -12.61 1.55 14.60
CA GLY A 119 -12.45 2.59 15.62
C GLY A 119 -13.79 3.23 16.00
N LEU A 120 -14.61 2.52 16.76
CA LEU A 120 -15.66 3.16 17.55
C LEU A 120 -14.96 4.14 18.51
N LYS A 121 -15.20 5.43 18.33
CA LYS A 121 -15.02 6.46 19.35
C LYS A 121 -16.31 7.23 19.48
#